data_AF-A0A4V2FSV9-F1
#
_entry.id   AF-A0A4V2FSV9-F1
#
_cell.length_a   1.000
_cell.length_b   1.000
_cell.length_c   1.000
_cell.angle_alpha   90.00
_cell.angle_beta   90.00
_cell.angle_gamma   90.00
#
_symmetry.space_group_name_H-M   'P 1'
#
loop_
_entity.id
_entity.type
_entity.pdbx_description
1 polymer ?
#
loop_
_entity_poly.entity_id
_entity_poly.type
_entity_poly.pdbx_seq_one_letter_code
_entity_poly.pdbx_strand_id
1 'polypeptide(L)'
;MITKIKHLFFLSCLKASELIERDIHLKLNLKEKLQLKTHKLVCNKCKQYHKQSLLIEQCIRDLKSKKALSLDFKKLEERIIIKMRNV
;
A
#
# COMPACT_ATOMS: atom_id res chain seq x y z
N MET A 1 7.55 -20.87 24.99
CA MET A 1 8.75 -21.40 24.29
C MET A 1 8.42 -21.65 22.81
N ILE A 2 8.80 -20.77 21.90
CA ILE A 2 8.71 -21.00 20.43
C ILE A 2 10.00 -20.48 19.75
N THR A 3 11.15 -20.65 20.40
CA THR A 3 12.40 -20.01 20.00
C THR A 3 13.34 -20.89 19.16
N LYS A 4 12.99 -22.16 18.86
CA LYS A 4 13.97 -23.12 18.29
C LYS A 4 13.65 -23.77 16.93
N ILE A 5 12.63 -23.32 16.17
CA ILE A 5 12.34 -23.86 14.81
C ILE A 5 12.45 -22.77 13.74
N LYS A 6 13.30 -21.76 13.95
CA LYS A 6 13.26 -20.49 13.22
C LYS A 6 13.98 -20.47 11.86
N HIS A 7 14.78 -21.47 11.51
CA HIS A 7 15.75 -21.29 10.42
C HIS A 7 15.62 -22.24 9.22
N LEU A 8 14.92 -23.37 9.34
CA LEU A 8 14.94 -24.36 8.24
C LEU A 8 13.68 -24.33 7.34
N PHE A 9 12.51 -23.95 7.88
CA PHE A 9 11.24 -23.99 7.13
C PHE A 9 10.35 -22.74 7.29
N PHE A 10 10.72 -21.79 8.15
CA PHE A 10 9.95 -20.56 8.35
C PHE A 10 10.74 -19.33 7.90
N LEU A 11 10.10 -18.55 7.04
CA LEU A 11 10.54 -17.23 6.58
C LEU A 11 10.95 -16.37 7.79
N SER A 12 12.08 -15.65 7.74
CA SER A 12 12.43 -14.68 8.79
C SER A 12 11.43 -13.52 8.78
N CYS A 13 11.25 -12.82 9.90
CA CYS A 13 10.38 -11.63 9.93
C CYS A 13 10.83 -10.56 8.92
N LEU A 14 12.14 -10.42 8.72
CA LEU A 14 12.73 -9.50 7.74
C LEU A 14 12.33 -9.88 6.30
N LYS A 15 12.45 -11.18 5.97
CA LYS A 15 12.05 -11.66 4.66
C LYS A 15 10.52 -11.62 4.50
N ALA A 16 9.76 -11.80 5.58
CA ALA A 16 8.31 -11.64 5.60
C ALA A 16 7.88 -10.22 5.29
N SER A 17 8.50 -9.21 5.90
CA SER A 17 8.23 -7.80 5.57
C SER A 17 8.61 -7.48 4.12
N GLU A 18 9.73 -8.01 3.61
CA GLU A 18 10.10 -7.86 2.19
C GLU A 18 9.02 -8.44 1.26
N LEU A 19 8.58 -9.68 1.52
CA LEU A 19 7.52 -10.31 0.72
C LEU A 19 6.18 -9.58 0.85
N ILE A 20 5.86 -8.97 2.01
CA ILE A 20 4.65 -8.16 2.20
C ILE A 20 4.67 -6.95 1.27
N GLU A 21 5.72 -6.14 1.32
CA GLU A 21 5.82 -4.95 0.46
C GLU A 21 5.79 -5.35 -1.02
N ARG A 22 6.46 -6.46 -1.36
CA ARG A 22 6.48 -6.93 -2.73
C ARG A 22 5.13 -7.49 -3.19
N ASP A 23 4.32 -8.11 -2.34
CA ASP A 23 2.95 -8.56 -2.66
C ASP A 23 1.98 -7.39 -2.88
N ILE A 24 2.23 -6.25 -2.23
CA ILE A 24 1.40 -5.05 -2.36
C ILE A 24 1.68 -4.33 -3.70
N HIS A 25 2.94 -4.27 -4.12
CA HIS A 25 3.34 -3.57 -5.35
C HIS A 25 3.47 -4.47 -6.58
N LEU A 26 3.71 -5.77 -6.39
CA LEU A 26 4.01 -6.77 -7.42
C LEU A 26 3.32 -8.10 -7.10
N LYS A 27 3.37 -9.06 -8.03
CA LYS A 27 2.86 -10.41 -7.77
C LYS A 27 3.97 -11.29 -7.21
N LEU A 28 3.71 -11.92 -6.07
CA LEU A 28 4.54 -13.02 -5.57
C LEU A 28 4.31 -14.29 -6.38
N ASN A 29 5.33 -15.15 -6.45
CA ASN A 29 5.13 -16.51 -6.95
C ASN A 29 4.36 -17.37 -5.92
N LEU A 30 3.82 -18.51 -6.36
CA LEU A 30 2.95 -19.35 -5.51
C LEU A 30 3.63 -19.83 -4.23
N LYS A 31 4.93 -20.15 -4.31
CA LYS A 31 5.73 -20.62 -3.16
C LYS A 31 5.87 -19.51 -2.11
N GLU A 32 6.26 -18.32 -2.55
CA GLU A 32 6.42 -17.14 -1.68
C GLU A 32 5.09 -16.72 -1.05
N LYS A 33 4.00 -16.78 -1.82
CA LYS A 33 2.66 -16.48 -1.32
C LYS A 33 2.24 -17.45 -0.22
N LEU A 34 2.51 -18.75 -0.39
CA LEU A 34 2.23 -19.76 0.63
C LEU A 34 3.10 -19.55 1.86
N GLN A 35 4.40 -19.35 1.69
CA GLN A 35 5.35 -19.09 2.78
C GLN A 35 4.99 -17.83 3.58
N LEU A 36 4.58 -16.76 2.90
CA LEU A 36 4.15 -15.55 3.57
C LEU A 36 2.82 -15.75 4.31
N LYS A 37 1.88 -16.50 3.72
CA LYS A 37 0.60 -16.83 4.35
C LYS A 37 0.82 -17.61 5.65
N THR A 38 1.65 -18.65 5.62
CA THR A 38 1.95 -19.44 6.82
C THR A 38 2.67 -18.62 7.88
N HIS A 39 3.63 -17.77 7.51
CA HIS A 39 4.30 -16.87 8.46
C HIS A 39 3.32 -15.90 9.15
N LYS A 40 2.39 -15.29 8.41
CA LYS A 40 1.39 -14.36 8.97
C LYS A 40 0.37 -15.03 9.90
N LEU A 41 0.18 -16.35 9.83
CA LEU A 41 -0.68 -17.09 10.76
C LEU A 41 -0.04 -17.23 12.14
N VAL A 42 1.29 -17.35 12.20
CA VAL A 42 2.03 -17.58 13.46
C VAL A 42 2.65 -16.30 14.03
N CYS A 43 2.91 -15.30 13.19
CA CYS A 43 3.56 -14.04 13.59
C CYS A 43 2.58 -12.87 13.57
N ASN A 44 2.06 -12.50 14.75
CA ASN A 44 1.12 -11.39 14.86
C ASN A 44 1.75 -10.04 14.46
N LYS A 45 3.06 -9.86 14.67
CA LYS A 45 3.77 -8.64 14.26
C LYS A 45 3.74 -8.43 12.74
N CYS A 46 4.07 -9.47 11.97
CA CYS A 46 4.01 -9.40 10.50
C CYS A 46 2.56 -9.30 9.99
N LYS A 47 1.58 -9.88 10.70
CA LYS A 47 0.15 -9.69 10.40
C LYS A 47 -0.28 -8.22 10.58
N GLN A 48 0.17 -7.57 11.65
CA GLN A 48 -0.11 -6.15 11.90
C GLN A 48 0.61 -5.26 10.89
N TYR A 49 1.89 -5.52 10.64
CA TYR A 49 2.68 -4.80 9.63
C TYR A 49 1.98 -4.84 8.26
N HIS A 50 1.53 -6.01 7.80
CA HIS A 50 0.78 -6.12 6.55
C HIS A 50 -0.47 -5.24 6.49
N LYS A 51 -1.25 -5.16 7.59
CA LYS A 51 -2.42 -4.28 7.65
C LYS A 51 -2.01 -2.80 7.58
N GLN A 52 -0.94 -2.42 8.26
CA GLN A 52 -0.41 -1.06 8.26
C GLN A 52 0.09 -0.65 6.87
N SER A 53 0.87 -1.51 6.20
CA SER A 53 1.34 -1.25 4.83
C SER A 53 0.17 -1.08 3.85
N LEU A 54 -0.86 -1.92 3.94
CA LEU A 54 -2.07 -1.77 3.11
C LEU A 54 -2.80 -0.44 3.35
N LEU A 55 -2.88 0.00 4.60
CA LEU A 55 -3.49 1.29 4.96
C LEU A 55 -2.68 2.45 4.38
N ILE A 56 -1.36 2.42 4.54
CA ILE A 56 -0.45 3.45 3.98
C ILE A 56 -0.64 3.54 2.46
N GLU A 57 -0.65 2.40 1.79
CA GLU A 57 -0.83 2.34 0.33
C GLU A 57 -2.21 2.83 -0.12
N GLN A 58 -3.26 2.54 0.65
CA GLN A 58 -4.58 3.10 0.39
C GLN A 58 -4.58 4.63 0.54
N CYS A 59 -4.02 5.17 1.62
CA CYS A 59 -3.90 6.61 1.83
C CYS A 59 -3.13 7.29 0.68
N ILE A 60 -2.04 6.69 0.21
CA ILE A 60 -1.25 7.20 -0.92
C ILE A 60 -2.08 7.20 -2.22
N ARG A 61 -2.83 6.12 -2.50
CA ARG A 61 -3.74 6.06 -3.66
C ARG A 61 -4.83 7.12 -3.58
N ASP A 62 -5.41 7.33 -2.40
CA ASP A 62 -6.46 8.34 -2.19
C ASP A 62 -5.91 9.76 -2.37
N LEU A 63 -4.68 10.04 -1.90
CA LEU A 63 -4.00 11.31 -2.16
C LEU A 63 -3.72 11.53 -3.65
N LYS A 64 -3.25 10.49 -4.37
CA LYS A 64 -3.01 10.57 -5.82
C LYS A 64 -4.30 10.80 -6.61
N SER A 65 -5.39 10.13 -6.24
CA SER A 65 -6.70 10.31 -6.90
C SER A 65 -7.27 11.71 -6.65
N LYS A 66 -7.12 12.28 -5.46
CA LYS A 66 -7.49 13.67 -5.17
C LYS A 66 -6.65 14.69 -5.95
N LYS A 67 -5.37 14.37 -6.22
CA LYS A 67 -4.49 15.20 -7.05
C LYS A 67 -4.84 15.17 -8.54
N ALA A 68 -5.69 14.22 -8.97
CA ALA A 68 -6.33 14.22 -10.28
C ALA A 68 -7.61 15.07 -10.33
N LEU A 69 -7.85 15.94 -9.34
CA LEU A 69 -8.62 17.15 -9.59
C LEU A 69 -7.75 18.05 -10.48
N SER A 70 -7.81 17.81 -11.79
CA SER A 70 -7.46 18.83 -12.76
C SER A 70 -8.36 20.02 -12.44
N LEU A 71 -7.86 20.96 -11.64
CA LEU A 71 -8.35 22.31 -11.66
C LEU A 71 -8.21 22.72 -13.12
N ASP A 72 -9.34 22.69 -13.83
CA ASP A 72 -9.44 23.16 -15.19
C ASP A 72 -9.26 24.68 -15.09
N PHE A 73 -8.00 25.10 -14.99
CA PHE A 73 -7.60 26.49 -14.86
C PHE A 73 -8.20 27.31 -16.00
N LYS A 74 -8.41 26.68 -17.16
CA LYS A 74 -9.11 27.24 -18.31
C LYS A 74 -10.59 27.55 -17.99
N LYS A 75 -11.34 26.60 -17.45
CA LYS A 75 -12.72 26.86 -16.98
C LYS A 75 -12.81 27.84 -15.82
N LEU A 76 -11.78 27.94 -14.98
CA LEU A 76 -11.74 28.94 -13.92
C LEU A 76 -11.50 30.34 -14.49
N GLU A 77 -10.53 30.46 -15.41
CA GLU A 77 -10.19 31.70 -16.11
C GLU A 77 -11.39 32.23 -16.91
N GLU A 78 -12.08 31.37 -17.67
CA GLU A 78 -13.30 31.73 -18.40
C GLU A 78 -14.38 32.29 -17.47
N ARG A 79 -14.59 31.66 -16.30
CA ARG A 79 -15.58 32.14 -15.32
C ARG A 79 -15.22 33.49 -14.72
N ILE A 80 -13.94 33.76 -14.48
CA ILE A 80 -13.46 35.04 -13.97
C ILE A 80 -13.69 36.13 -15.03
N ILE A 81 -13.31 35.89 -16.28
CA ILE A 81 -13.49 36.84 -17.39
C ILE A 81 -14.97 37.17 -17.60
N ILE A 82 -15.86 36.16 -17.58
CA ILE A 82 -17.31 36.38 -17.72
C ILE A 82 -17.84 37.26 -16.59
N LYS A 83 -17.42 37.03 -15.33
CA LYS A 83 -17.85 37.88 -14.21
C LYS A 83 -17.33 39.31 -14.33
N MET A 84 -16.08 39.49 -14.76
CA MET A 84 -15.49 40.83 -14.93
C MET A 84 -16.14 41.62 -16.07
N ARG A 85 -16.70 40.96 -17.08
CA ARG A 85 -17.39 41.61 -18.21
C ARG A 85 -18.81 42.08 -17.85
N ASN A 86 -19.42 41.49 -16.81
CA ASN A 86 -20.80 41.78 -16.39
C ASN A 86 -20.86 42.71 -15.16
N VAL A 87 -19.75 43.36 -14.82
CA VAL A 87 -19.62 44.46 -13.85
C VAL A 87 -19.35 45.74 -14.63
#